data_AF-A0A975JBQ2-F1
#
_entry.id   AF-A0A975JBQ2-F1
#
_cell.length_a   1.000
_cell.length_b   1.000
_cell.length_c   1.000
_cell.angle_alpha   90.00
_cell.angle_beta   90.00
_cell.angle_gamma   90.00
#
_symmetry.space_group_name_H-M   'P 1'
#
loop_
_entity.id
_entity.type
_entity.pdbx_description
1 polymer ?
#
loop_
_entity_poly.entity_id
_entity_poly.type
_entity_poly.pdbx_seq_one_letter_code
_entity_poly.pdbx_strand_id
1 'polypeptide(L)'
;MSGAETREDYSDRDVSVGTFVEQREDYYAAAFERIQRGKLPLWSMNIWGLLVPWFWAARRGVWVMFWLALALDVLALVCLMQVVKFSPLLAEAMQDPDSNTTLIARYSGWITTYTWCGVAALVIGRLWMGAYANRWYYSQYMRWRIDHDTAHGVSLKRLVIGAVILALVAPLTTYRATQLRLDERACFNQIRAAEAVEALLPRYDASGVSELGDAVRADAAAAQARFDALDAISDRTAEQNTQRRDARSEARDLRRASEQVDEYALISTRDRFDCFFIDDFPTLARLDPPEDVTYRRITDEDGNSEVIADIKEPIEGRKVTLFTYSAESIDISINLLRASYASAFDAMTNVLRQSLIRVEVAFMQTPWPVVAFLFLALSWAFTGWGTTVFVGSSLAFLALFELWQIAMQTMALVVVSTAVCVLVGLPIGIWMAKNKIARFITEPILDVMQTIPSLSYLVPAVAFFGISQPPAVLATVVFAMPR
;
A
#
# COMPACT_ATOMS: atom_id res chain seq x y z
N MET A 1 50.05 44.48 -7.53
CA MET A 1 48.82 44.75 -6.76
C MET A 1 47.79 43.61 -6.87
N SER A 2 48.21 42.34 -7.00
CA SER A 2 47.28 41.20 -7.20
C SER A 2 47.04 40.36 -5.92
N GLY A 3 47.63 40.74 -4.78
CA GLY A 3 47.56 39.96 -3.53
C GLY A 3 46.66 40.57 -2.43
N ALA A 4 46.13 41.77 -2.64
CA ALA A 4 45.29 42.47 -1.66
C ALA A 4 43.80 42.14 -1.87
N GLU A 5 43.33 42.16 -3.12
CA GLU A 5 41.92 41.88 -3.49
C GLU A 5 41.47 40.46 -3.08
N THR A 6 42.32 39.45 -3.22
CA THR A 6 42.01 38.08 -2.78
C THR A 6 42.00 37.91 -1.27
N ARG A 7 42.63 38.80 -0.50
CA ARG A 7 42.74 38.66 0.96
C ARG A 7 41.57 39.35 1.69
N GLU A 8 41.04 40.44 1.11
CA GLU A 8 39.82 41.10 1.59
C GLU A 8 38.55 40.27 1.33
N ASP A 9 38.40 39.67 0.13
CA ASP A 9 37.22 38.85 -0.22
C ASP A 9 37.14 37.54 0.61
N TYR A 10 38.29 36.98 1.01
CA TYR A 10 38.33 35.86 1.95
C TYR A 10 37.95 36.29 3.37
N SER A 11 38.43 37.45 3.84
CA SER A 11 38.12 37.97 5.18
C SER A 11 36.62 38.22 5.36
N ASP A 12 35.94 38.78 4.36
CA ASP A 12 34.51 39.10 4.46
C ASP A 12 33.64 37.83 4.35
N ARG A 13 34.06 36.85 3.54
CA ARG A 13 33.41 35.54 3.45
C ARG A 13 33.53 34.74 4.74
N ASP A 14 34.71 34.68 5.35
CA ASP A 14 34.95 33.89 6.57
C ASP A 14 34.11 34.45 7.73
N VAL A 15 34.02 35.78 7.85
CA VAL A 15 33.13 36.47 8.82
C VAL A 15 31.65 36.11 8.60
N SER A 16 31.20 35.96 7.35
CA SER A 16 29.81 35.55 7.04
C SER A 16 29.50 34.08 7.37
N VAL A 17 30.49 33.19 7.29
CA VAL A 17 30.31 31.77 7.66
C VAL A 17 30.42 31.59 9.16
N GLY A 18 31.36 32.27 9.81
CA GLY A 18 31.52 32.27 11.26
C GLY A 18 30.25 32.72 11.98
N THR A 19 29.63 33.81 11.51
CA THR A 19 28.36 34.32 12.04
C THR A 19 27.18 33.36 11.85
N PHE A 20 27.11 32.65 10.73
CA PHE A 20 26.06 31.64 10.51
C PHE A 20 26.25 30.39 11.37
N VAL A 21 27.48 29.89 11.50
CA VAL A 21 27.74 28.57 12.08
C VAL A 21 27.89 28.61 13.60
N GLU A 22 28.44 29.70 14.15
CA GLU A 22 28.78 29.95 15.56
C GLU A 22 29.81 28.98 16.19
N GLN A 23 29.93 27.75 15.69
CA GLN A 23 30.82 26.71 16.25
C GLN A 23 31.55 25.91 15.18
N ARG A 24 32.86 25.71 15.34
CA ARG A 24 33.75 25.02 14.37
C ARG A 24 33.77 25.72 13.00
N GLU A 25 33.97 27.03 13.02
CA GLU A 25 34.07 27.88 11.83
C GLU A 25 35.05 27.31 10.80
N ASP A 26 36.31 27.04 11.18
CA ASP A 26 37.36 26.52 10.29
C ASP A 26 36.91 25.28 9.48
N TYR A 27 36.19 24.37 10.14
CA TYR A 27 35.70 23.15 9.50
C TYR A 27 34.61 23.44 8.47
N TYR A 28 33.62 24.27 8.84
CA TYR A 28 32.49 24.55 7.97
C TYR A 28 32.85 25.53 6.84
N ALA A 29 33.72 26.50 7.09
CA ALA A 29 34.29 27.37 6.06
C ALA A 29 34.99 26.53 4.97
N ALA A 30 35.89 25.63 5.37
CA ALA A 30 36.56 24.73 4.43
C ALA A 30 35.59 23.76 3.73
N ALA A 31 34.57 23.25 4.43
CA ALA A 31 33.58 22.36 3.85
C ALA A 31 32.69 23.08 2.82
N PHE A 32 32.21 24.28 3.13
CA PHE A 32 31.36 25.09 2.26
C PHE A 32 32.10 25.58 1.03
N GLU A 33 33.37 25.99 1.18
CA GLU A 33 34.23 26.36 0.05
C GLU A 33 34.41 25.18 -0.92
N ARG A 34 34.66 23.97 -0.41
CA ARG A 34 34.77 22.76 -1.24
C ARG A 34 33.46 22.42 -1.95
N ILE A 35 32.31 22.64 -1.30
CA ILE A 35 30.98 22.44 -1.92
C ILE A 35 30.77 23.43 -3.06
N GLN A 36 31.02 24.71 -2.82
CA GLN A 36 30.85 25.77 -3.82
C GLN A 36 31.74 25.55 -5.04
N ARG A 37 32.97 25.05 -4.84
CA ARG A 37 33.89 24.69 -5.92
C ARG A 37 33.55 23.37 -6.62
N GLY A 38 32.52 22.65 -6.19
CA GLY A 38 32.17 21.32 -6.72
C GLY A 38 33.22 20.24 -6.43
N LYS A 39 34.13 20.47 -5.48
CA LYS A 39 35.29 19.60 -5.15
C LYS A 39 35.08 18.78 -3.88
N LEU A 40 33.93 18.89 -3.21
CA LEU A 40 33.66 18.08 -2.03
C LEU A 40 33.44 16.61 -2.44
N PRO A 41 34.27 15.67 -1.97
CA PRO A 41 34.11 14.26 -2.31
C PRO A 41 32.74 13.76 -1.84
N LEU A 42 32.18 12.78 -2.56
CA LEU A 42 30.91 12.13 -2.18
C LEU A 42 30.94 11.59 -0.74
N TRP A 43 32.12 11.17 -0.27
CA TRP A 43 32.38 10.58 1.04
C TRP A 43 32.85 11.57 2.12
N SER A 44 32.54 12.86 2.02
CA SER A 44 32.82 13.81 3.10
C SER A 44 31.91 13.52 4.32
N MET A 45 32.38 12.69 5.25
CA MET A 45 31.60 12.28 6.42
C MET A 45 31.56 13.36 7.49
N ASN A 46 30.37 13.87 7.79
CA ASN A 46 30.11 14.56 9.03
C ASN A 46 29.86 13.53 10.15
N ILE A 47 30.78 13.45 11.12
CA ILE A 47 30.72 12.46 12.21
C ILE A 47 29.42 12.55 13.01
N TRP A 48 28.93 13.76 13.27
CA TRP A 48 27.70 13.94 14.04
C TRP A 48 26.45 13.68 13.20
N GLY A 49 26.50 14.02 11.91
CA GLY A 49 25.48 13.64 10.93
C GLY A 49 25.40 12.12 10.72
N LEU A 50 26.50 11.39 10.96
CA LEU A 50 26.56 9.93 10.93
C LEU A 50 26.04 9.32 12.24
N LEU A 51 26.58 9.74 13.39
CA LEU A 51 26.34 9.07 14.67
C LEU A 51 24.98 9.38 15.29
N VAL A 52 24.49 10.62 15.19
CA VAL A 52 23.17 11.00 15.71
C VAL A 52 22.57 12.09 14.79
N PRO A 53 22.11 11.71 13.58
CA PRO A 53 21.70 12.67 12.56
C PRO A 53 20.53 13.56 12.99
N TRP A 54 19.52 13.00 13.66
CA TRP A 54 18.38 13.77 14.17
C TRP A 54 18.81 14.82 15.19
N PHE A 55 19.74 14.49 16.09
CA PHE A 55 20.27 15.42 17.10
C PHE A 55 21.05 16.55 16.44
N TRP A 56 21.93 16.21 15.50
CA TRP A 56 22.74 17.17 14.77
C TRP A 56 21.87 18.14 13.96
N ALA A 57 20.85 17.62 13.29
CA ALA A 57 19.92 18.38 12.47
C ALA A 57 19.01 19.29 13.31
N ALA A 58 18.39 18.77 14.37
CA ALA A 58 17.51 19.54 15.25
C ALA A 58 18.26 20.71 15.91
N ARG A 59 19.49 20.48 16.40
CA ARG A 59 20.31 21.53 17.02
C ARG A 59 20.60 22.69 16.07
N ARG A 60 20.76 22.41 14.78
CA ARG A 60 21.09 23.38 13.71
C ARG A 60 19.87 23.88 12.92
N GLY A 61 18.67 23.36 13.20
CA GLY A 61 17.45 23.74 12.49
C GLY A 61 17.35 23.20 11.05
N VAL A 62 18.12 22.15 10.71
CA VAL A 62 18.08 21.49 9.39
C VAL A 62 16.88 20.53 9.36
N TRP A 63 15.66 21.06 9.35
CA TRP A 63 14.45 20.26 9.60
C TRP A 63 14.20 19.16 8.58
N VAL A 64 14.54 19.35 7.31
CA VAL A 64 14.42 18.30 6.28
C VAL A 64 15.27 17.08 6.62
N MET A 65 16.52 17.31 7.05
CA MET A 65 17.40 16.24 7.51
C MET A 65 16.85 15.57 8.77
N PHE A 66 16.32 16.36 9.70
CA PHE A 66 15.74 15.83 10.94
C PHE A 66 14.62 14.84 10.65
N TRP A 67 13.66 15.20 9.80
CA TRP A 67 12.52 14.33 9.49
C TRP A 67 12.93 13.05 8.75
N LEU A 68 13.86 13.15 7.79
CA LEU A 68 14.36 11.99 7.07
C LEU A 68 15.17 11.05 8.00
N ALA A 69 15.97 11.61 8.90
CA ALA A 69 16.70 10.84 9.91
C ALA A 69 15.77 10.14 10.88
N LEU A 70 14.76 10.86 11.38
CA LEU A 70 13.76 10.31 12.27
C LEU A 70 12.99 9.16 11.59
N ALA A 71 12.57 9.34 10.34
CA ALA A 71 11.85 8.31 9.59
C ALA A 71 12.70 7.03 9.40
N LEU A 72 13.97 7.18 9.00
CA LEU A 72 14.89 6.04 8.84
C LEU A 72 15.18 5.34 10.18
N ASP A 73 15.40 6.11 11.24
CA ASP A 73 15.66 5.54 12.58
C ASP A 73 14.42 4.81 13.12
N VAL A 74 13.21 5.36 12.92
CA VAL A 74 11.95 4.71 13.28
C VAL A 74 11.72 3.45 12.45
N LEU A 75 11.99 3.47 11.14
CA LEU A 75 11.89 2.29 10.29
C LEU A 75 12.83 1.18 10.77
N ALA A 76 14.10 1.52 11.03
CA ALA A 76 15.07 0.58 11.56
C ALA A 76 14.63 0.00 12.91
N LEU A 77 14.13 0.86 13.81
CA LEU A 77 13.59 0.46 15.10
C LEU A 77 12.42 -0.51 14.95
N VAL A 78 11.45 -0.22 14.08
CA VAL A 78 10.30 -1.09 13.81
C VAL A 78 10.77 -2.46 13.30
N CYS A 79 11.68 -2.51 12.32
CA CYS A 79 12.22 -3.77 11.82
C CYS A 79 12.89 -4.59 12.94
N LEU A 80 13.66 -3.95 13.83
CA LEU A 80 14.27 -4.64 14.97
C LEU A 80 13.22 -5.13 15.99
N MET A 81 12.16 -4.36 16.24
CA MET A 81 11.08 -4.81 17.13
C MET A 81 10.29 -5.98 16.55
N GLN A 82 10.13 -6.06 15.22
CA GLN A 82 9.52 -7.23 14.56
C GLN A 82 10.37 -8.48 14.78
N VAL A 83 11.71 -8.37 14.73
CA VAL A 83 12.60 -9.49 15.08
C VAL A 83 12.37 -9.94 16.52
N VAL A 84 12.28 -9.01 17.47
CA VAL A 84 11.99 -9.31 18.87
C VAL A 84 10.62 -9.97 19.04
N LYS A 85 9.61 -9.54 18.27
CA LYS A 85 8.26 -10.12 18.26
C LYS A 85 8.25 -11.58 17.78
N PHE A 86 8.92 -11.88 16.65
CA PHE A 86 8.86 -13.22 16.03
C PHE A 86 9.86 -14.22 16.58
N SER A 87 10.95 -13.78 17.20
CA SER A 87 11.97 -14.67 17.79
C SER A 87 11.41 -15.69 18.82
N PRO A 88 10.58 -15.31 19.81
CA PRO A 88 10.01 -16.28 20.74
C PRO A 88 9.00 -17.22 20.08
N LEU A 89 8.26 -16.75 19.06
CA LEU A 89 7.29 -17.57 18.33
C LEU A 89 7.97 -18.66 17.49
N LEU A 90 9.12 -18.33 16.89
CA LEU A 90 9.96 -19.32 16.23
C LEU A 90 10.44 -20.37 17.23
N ALA A 91 10.87 -19.96 18.43
CA ALA A 91 11.32 -20.88 19.47
C ALA A 91 10.20 -21.81 19.97
N GLU A 92 8.95 -21.32 20.05
CA GLU A 92 7.78 -22.14 20.40
C GLU A 92 7.44 -23.12 19.26
N ALA A 93 7.42 -22.66 18.01
CA ALA A 93 7.16 -23.52 16.84
C ALA A 93 8.20 -24.64 16.68
N MET A 94 9.46 -24.38 17.05
CA MET A 94 10.55 -25.37 17.02
C MET A 94 10.41 -26.49 18.06
N GLN A 95 9.50 -26.37 19.04
CA GLN A 95 9.27 -27.44 20.03
C GLN A 95 8.57 -28.66 19.42
N ASP A 96 7.78 -28.46 18.36
CA ASP A 96 7.13 -29.53 17.59
C ASP A 96 7.32 -29.28 16.09
N PRO A 97 8.46 -29.70 15.51
CA PRO A 97 8.81 -29.39 14.13
C PRO A 97 7.91 -30.07 13.10
N ASP A 98 7.42 -31.27 13.40
CA ASP A 98 6.69 -32.11 12.47
C ASP A 98 5.31 -31.52 12.14
N SER A 99 4.68 -30.82 13.10
CA SER A 99 3.41 -30.13 12.90
C SER A 99 3.55 -28.68 12.39
N ASN A 100 4.73 -28.05 12.57
CA ASN A 100 4.92 -26.60 12.36
C ASN A 100 5.93 -26.25 11.25
N THR A 101 6.13 -27.14 10.28
CA THR A 101 7.12 -26.95 9.19
C THR A 101 6.94 -25.62 8.43
N THR A 102 5.71 -25.19 8.16
CA THR A 102 5.42 -23.94 7.43
C THR A 102 5.62 -22.69 8.29
N LEU A 103 5.21 -22.74 9.57
CA LEU A 103 5.39 -21.65 10.53
C LEU A 103 6.88 -21.37 10.81
N ILE A 104 7.69 -22.42 10.94
CA ILE A 104 9.14 -22.30 11.15
C ILE A 104 9.79 -21.59 9.95
N ALA A 105 9.47 -22.02 8.72
CA ALA A 105 9.99 -21.40 7.49
C ALA A 105 9.58 -19.93 7.38
N ARG A 106 8.33 -19.60 7.76
CA ARG A 106 7.79 -18.25 7.68
C ARG A 106 8.39 -17.32 8.73
N TYR A 107 8.40 -17.70 10.00
CA TYR A 107 8.98 -16.89 11.07
C TYR A 107 10.48 -16.68 10.87
N SER A 108 11.22 -17.72 10.48
CA SER A 108 12.65 -17.56 10.15
C SER A 108 12.88 -16.64 8.95
N GLY A 109 12.04 -16.72 7.91
CA GLY A 109 12.07 -15.81 6.76
C GLY A 109 11.77 -14.36 7.13
N TRP A 110 10.74 -14.12 7.93
CA TRP A 110 10.40 -12.79 8.43
C TRP A 110 11.50 -12.21 9.31
N ILE A 111 11.99 -12.97 10.29
CA ILE A 111 13.12 -12.55 11.14
C ILE A 111 14.29 -12.13 10.26
N THR A 112 14.69 -12.98 9.32
CA THR A 112 15.81 -12.70 8.40
C THR A 112 15.57 -11.42 7.60
N THR A 113 14.39 -11.26 7.02
CA THR A 113 14.02 -10.09 6.21
C THR A 113 14.05 -8.81 7.03
N TYR A 114 13.42 -8.81 8.20
CA TYR A 114 13.39 -7.65 9.09
C TYR A 114 14.77 -7.32 9.66
N THR A 115 15.60 -8.31 9.99
CA THR A 115 16.99 -8.08 10.41
C THR A 115 17.76 -7.35 9.31
N TRP A 116 17.76 -7.86 8.07
CA TRP A 116 18.50 -7.24 6.97
C TRP A 116 17.95 -5.86 6.59
N CYS A 117 16.62 -5.69 6.55
CA CYS A 117 16.01 -4.39 6.27
C CYS A 117 16.34 -3.37 7.36
N GLY A 118 16.25 -3.74 8.64
CA GLY A 118 16.56 -2.87 9.76
C GLY A 118 18.04 -2.48 9.80
N VAL A 119 18.94 -3.44 9.62
CA VAL A 119 20.39 -3.18 9.57
C VAL A 119 20.75 -2.33 8.35
N ALA A 120 20.18 -2.62 7.17
CA ALA A 120 20.42 -1.83 5.97
C ALA A 120 19.92 -0.39 6.13
N ALA A 121 18.69 -0.19 6.63
CA ALA A 121 18.13 1.13 6.89
C ALA A 121 19.00 1.93 7.87
N LEU A 122 19.51 1.27 8.93
CA LEU A 122 20.40 1.91 9.90
C LEU A 122 21.77 2.21 9.28
N VAL A 123 22.47 1.23 8.71
CA VAL A 123 23.84 1.44 8.22
C VAL A 123 23.88 2.36 7.00
N ILE A 124 23.08 2.07 5.97
CA ILE A 124 23.04 2.85 4.74
C ILE A 124 22.46 4.24 5.02
N GLY A 125 21.38 4.32 5.79
CA GLY A 125 20.77 5.59 6.18
C GLY A 125 21.75 6.49 6.93
N ARG A 126 22.53 5.94 7.87
CA ARG A 126 23.52 6.69 8.64
C ARG A 126 24.68 7.17 7.77
N LEU A 127 25.21 6.29 6.90
CA LEU A 127 26.25 6.69 5.94
C LEU A 127 25.76 7.79 5.01
N TRP A 128 24.53 7.68 4.50
CA TRP A 128 23.94 8.70 3.65
C TRP A 128 23.78 10.04 4.37
N MET A 129 23.26 10.03 5.60
CA MET A 129 23.12 11.22 6.45
C MET A 129 24.48 11.88 6.73
N GLY A 130 25.50 11.08 7.06
CA GLY A 130 26.87 11.56 7.26
C GLY A 130 27.46 12.24 6.03
N ALA A 131 27.24 11.68 4.84
CA ALA A 131 27.71 12.24 3.57
C ALA A 131 27.00 13.54 3.17
N TYR A 132 25.71 13.65 3.45
CA TYR A 132 24.87 14.77 2.99
C TYR A 132 24.68 15.89 4.01
N ALA A 133 25.00 15.66 5.29
CA ALA A 133 24.87 16.65 6.36
C ALA A 133 25.45 18.03 6.00
N ASN A 134 26.71 18.07 5.53
CA ASN A 134 27.37 19.33 5.16
C ASN A 134 26.70 20.01 3.96
N ARG A 135 26.16 19.25 3.00
CA ARG A 135 25.46 19.79 1.82
C ARG A 135 24.13 20.43 2.20
N TRP A 136 23.36 19.79 3.07
CA TRP A 136 22.10 20.36 3.56
C TRP A 136 22.32 21.60 4.42
N TYR A 137 23.36 21.60 5.25
CA TYR A 137 23.70 22.79 6.04
C TYR A 137 24.22 23.93 5.16
N TYR A 138 24.96 23.63 4.10
CA TYR A 138 25.33 24.63 3.08
C TYR A 138 24.10 25.21 2.36
N SER A 139 23.13 24.38 1.99
CA SER A 139 21.87 24.86 1.40
C SER A 139 21.09 25.78 2.36
N GLN A 140 21.17 25.53 3.66
CA GLN A 140 20.60 26.43 4.68
C GLN A 140 21.39 27.73 4.78
N TYR A 141 22.73 27.70 4.77
CA TYR A 141 23.59 28.89 4.72
C TYR A 141 23.27 29.78 3.51
N MET A 142 23.07 29.19 2.33
CA MET A 142 22.74 29.96 1.12
C MET A 142 21.39 30.66 1.21
N ARG A 143 20.42 30.04 1.89
CA ARG A 143 19.12 30.68 2.20
C ARG A 143 19.29 31.79 3.23
N TRP A 144 20.09 31.54 4.26
CA TRP A 144 20.37 32.53 5.31
C TRP A 144 21.05 33.79 4.80
N ARG A 145 21.96 33.65 3.83
CA ARG A 145 22.61 34.79 3.17
C ARG A 145 21.61 35.70 2.44
N ILE A 146 20.46 35.16 2.02
CA ILE A 146 19.38 35.93 1.37
C ILE A 146 18.40 36.45 2.44
N ASP A 147 18.08 35.61 3.43
CA ASP A 147 17.12 35.89 4.50
C ASP A 147 17.70 35.53 5.87
N HIS A 148 18.08 36.57 6.63
CA HIS A 148 18.75 36.42 7.93
C HIS A 148 17.81 35.90 9.04
N ASP A 149 16.49 35.85 8.80
CA ASP A 149 15.52 35.29 9.75
C ASP A 149 15.54 33.75 9.75
N THR A 150 16.16 33.13 8.74
CA THR A 150 16.30 31.68 8.70
C THR A 150 17.17 31.15 9.85
N ALA A 151 16.88 29.92 10.26
CA ALA A 151 17.60 29.24 11.32
C ALA A 151 19.11 29.22 11.03
N HIS A 152 19.91 29.71 11.98
CA HIS A 152 21.37 29.62 11.97
C HIS A 152 21.88 29.12 13.34
N GLY A 153 23.18 28.88 13.44
CA GLY A 153 23.86 28.57 14.69
C GLY A 153 23.38 27.28 15.38
N VAL A 154 23.61 27.21 16.69
CA VAL A 154 23.15 26.10 17.54
C VAL A 154 22.11 26.57 18.55
N SER A 155 20.96 25.90 18.61
CA SER A 155 19.89 26.27 19.54
C SER A 155 19.46 25.09 20.39
N LEU A 156 19.48 25.29 21.72
CA LEU A 156 18.97 24.31 22.67
C LEU A 156 17.44 24.17 22.55
N LYS A 157 16.72 25.25 22.27
CA LYS A 157 15.26 25.23 22.10
C LYS A 157 14.83 24.29 20.97
N ARG A 158 15.50 24.37 19.81
CA ARG A 158 15.24 23.48 18.66
C ARG A 158 15.54 22.02 18.97
N LEU A 159 16.63 21.77 19.72
CA LEU A 159 16.98 20.43 20.17
C LEU A 159 15.92 19.84 21.12
N VAL A 160 15.41 20.63 22.07
CA VAL A 160 14.35 20.20 22.99
C VAL A 160 13.09 19.79 22.21
N ILE A 161 12.69 20.57 21.19
CA ILE A 161 11.56 20.21 20.32
C ILE A 161 11.82 18.86 19.65
N GLY A 162 12.99 18.66 19.05
CA GLY A 162 13.35 17.38 18.43
C GLY A 162 13.36 16.21 19.42
N ALA A 163 13.82 16.42 20.65
CA ALA A 163 13.83 15.41 21.70
C ALA A 163 12.42 15.05 22.18
N VAL A 164 11.51 16.02 22.31
CA VAL A 164 10.10 15.79 22.65
C VAL A 164 9.41 14.98 21.56
N ILE A 165 9.65 15.32 20.28
CA ILE A 165 9.13 14.54 19.15
C ILE A 165 9.61 13.09 19.23
N LEU A 166 10.91 12.88 19.45
CA LEU A 166 11.46 11.53 19.59
C LEU A 166 10.86 10.77 20.79
N ALA A 167 10.71 11.44 21.93
CA ALA A 167 10.12 10.86 23.13
C ALA A 167 8.63 10.49 22.98
N LEU A 168 7.90 11.14 22.08
CA LEU A 168 6.52 10.78 21.74
C LEU A 168 6.46 9.65 20.71
N VAL A 169 7.27 9.73 19.66
CA VAL A 169 7.22 8.79 18.53
C VAL A 169 7.85 7.44 18.89
N ALA A 170 9.02 7.43 19.51
CA ALA A 170 9.78 6.19 19.72
C ALA A 170 9.06 5.17 20.64
N PRO A 171 8.50 5.55 21.81
CA PRO A 171 7.80 4.59 22.66
C PRO A 171 6.52 4.05 22.01
N LEU A 172 5.76 4.92 21.33
CA LEU A 172 4.51 4.53 20.68
C LEU A 172 4.76 3.56 19.52
N THR A 173 5.74 3.85 18.68
CA THR A 173 6.15 2.98 17.56
C THR A 173 6.72 1.65 18.06
N THR A 174 7.55 1.68 19.10
CA THR A 174 8.11 0.48 19.74
C THR A 174 7.03 -0.40 20.36
N TYR A 175 6.11 0.19 21.12
CA TYR A 175 5.00 -0.52 21.74
C TYR A 175 4.12 -1.18 20.69
N ARG A 176 3.76 -0.44 19.64
CA ARG A 176 2.95 -0.96 18.54
C ARG A 176 3.62 -2.10 17.79
N ALA A 177 4.91 -1.98 17.47
CA ALA A 177 5.65 -3.00 16.73
C ALA A 177 5.88 -4.30 17.54
N THR A 178 5.68 -4.27 18.86
CA THR A 178 5.85 -5.46 19.74
C THR A 178 4.56 -6.19 20.09
N GLN A 179 3.39 -5.57 19.92
CA GLN A 179 2.14 -6.21 20.28
C GLN A 179 1.76 -7.30 19.26
N LEU A 180 1.38 -8.47 19.77
CA LEU A 180 0.66 -9.53 19.05
C LEU A 180 -0.84 -9.27 19.24
N ARG A 181 -1.60 -9.11 18.16
CA ARG A 181 -3.06 -8.94 18.26
C ARG A 181 -3.72 -10.31 18.43
N LEU A 182 -4.77 -10.38 19.26
CA LEU A 182 -5.50 -11.64 19.51
C LEU A 182 -6.09 -12.24 18.21
N ASP A 183 -6.41 -11.38 17.23
CA ASP A 183 -6.97 -11.75 15.93
C ASP A 183 -5.91 -12.38 14.99
N GLU A 184 -4.61 -12.15 15.23
CA GLU A 184 -3.53 -12.80 14.46
C GLU A 184 -3.58 -14.33 14.63
N ARG A 185 -3.97 -14.87 15.81
CA ARG A 185 -4.11 -16.32 16.01
C ARG A 185 -5.24 -16.93 15.18
N ALA A 186 -6.37 -16.23 15.07
CA ALA A 186 -7.47 -16.65 14.20
C ALA A 186 -7.03 -16.60 12.73
N CYS A 187 -6.32 -15.54 12.34
CA CYS A 187 -5.72 -15.40 11.02
C CYS A 187 -4.70 -16.52 10.71
N PHE A 188 -3.85 -16.90 11.67
CA PHE A 188 -2.91 -18.01 11.51
C PHE A 188 -3.60 -19.37 11.31
N ASN A 189 -4.74 -19.59 11.95
CA ASN A 189 -5.53 -20.80 11.71
C ASN A 189 -6.15 -20.79 10.32
N GLN A 190 -6.62 -19.64 9.84
CA GLN A 190 -7.13 -19.48 8.47
C GLN A 190 -6.04 -19.69 7.40
N ILE A 191 -4.82 -19.20 7.64
CA ILE A 191 -3.66 -19.45 6.77
C ILE A 191 -3.29 -20.94 6.74
N ARG A 192 -3.28 -21.62 7.90
CA ARG A 192 -3.05 -23.07 7.95
C ARG A 192 -4.08 -23.85 7.17
N ALA A 193 -5.36 -23.46 7.27
CA ALA A 193 -6.42 -24.06 6.47
C ALA A 193 -6.22 -23.81 4.97
N ALA A 194 -5.77 -22.61 4.57
CA ALA A 194 -5.46 -22.29 3.17
C ALA A 194 -4.34 -23.15 2.59
N GLU A 195 -3.22 -23.27 3.32
CA GLU A 195 -2.06 -24.07 2.89
C GLU A 195 -2.40 -25.56 2.79
N ALA A 196 -3.21 -26.08 3.73
CA ALA A 196 -3.69 -27.46 3.69
C ALA A 196 -4.54 -27.73 2.44
N VAL A 197 -5.42 -26.78 2.08
CA VAL A 197 -6.23 -26.83 0.85
C VAL A 197 -5.35 -26.75 -0.40
N GLU A 198 -4.36 -25.85 -0.42
CA GLU A 198 -3.44 -25.66 -1.55
C GLU A 198 -2.58 -26.89 -1.81
N ALA A 199 -2.14 -27.59 -0.76
CA ALA A 199 -1.41 -28.86 -0.88
C ALA A 199 -2.27 -29.99 -1.47
N LEU A 200 -3.60 -29.93 -1.36
CA LEU A 200 -4.52 -30.92 -1.88
C LEU A 200 -4.94 -30.66 -3.34
N LEU A 201 -4.90 -29.40 -3.81
CA LEU A 201 -5.30 -29.04 -5.18
C LEU A 201 -4.58 -29.87 -6.26
N PRO A 202 -3.24 -30.04 -6.25
CA PRO A 202 -2.53 -30.85 -7.24
C PRO A 202 -2.82 -32.35 -7.10
N ARG A 203 -3.16 -32.82 -5.90
CA ARG A 203 -3.44 -34.24 -5.63
C ARG A 203 -4.75 -34.67 -6.27
N TYR A 204 -5.73 -33.76 -6.35
CA TYR A 204 -7.06 -34.01 -6.89
C TYR A 204 -7.32 -33.38 -8.26
N ASP A 205 -6.32 -32.68 -8.84
CA ASP A 205 -6.44 -31.94 -10.11
C ASP A 205 -7.64 -30.96 -10.13
N ALA A 206 -7.94 -30.37 -8.97
CA ALA A 206 -9.10 -29.50 -8.80
C ALA A 206 -8.78 -28.05 -9.16
N SER A 207 -9.71 -27.39 -9.87
CA SER A 207 -9.56 -26.00 -10.30
C SER A 207 -9.97 -24.96 -9.24
N GLY A 208 -10.66 -25.41 -8.18
CA GLY A 208 -11.14 -24.56 -7.09
C GLY A 208 -11.56 -25.33 -5.84
N VAL A 209 -11.84 -24.58 -4.77
CA VAL A 209 -12.11 -25.13 -3.42
C VAL A 209 -13.41 -25.93 -3.36
N SER A 210 -14.44 -25.57 -4.14
CA SER A 210 -15.72 -26.31 -4.16
C SER A 210 -15.56 -27.70 -4.78
N GLU A 211 -14.91 -27.76 -5.95
CA GLU A 211 -14.60 -29.01 -6.66
C GLU A 211 -13.69 -29.92 -5.81
N LEU A 212 -12.67 -29.34 -5.18
CA LEU A 212 -11.81 -30.06 -4.26
C LEU A 212 -12.60 -30.62 -3.06
N GLY A 213 -13.48 -29.82 -2.46
CA GLY A 213 -14.30 -30.25 -1.33
C GLY A 213 -15.19 -31.43 -1.67
N ASP A 214 -15.80 -31.44 -2.86
CA ASP A 214 -16.61 -32.56 -3.33
C ASP A 214 -15.77 -33.83 -3.55
N ALA A 215 -14.60 -33.70 -4.17
CA ALA A 215 -13.69 -34.82 -4.40
C ALA A 215 -13.15 -35.43 -3.10
N VAL A 216 -12.70 -34.60 -2.16
CA VAL A 216 -12.17 -35.05 -0.86
C VAL A 216 -13.26 -35.70 -0.01
N ARG A 217 -14.50 -35.18 -0.03
CA ARG A 217 -15.65 -35.80 0.66
C ARG A 217 -16.00 -37.18 0.09
N ALA A 218 -15.94 -37.33 -1.25
CA ALA A 218 -16.20 -38.62 -1.89
C ALA A 218 -15.15 -39.67 -1.48
N ASP A 219 -13.87 -39.31 -1.47
CA ASP A 219 -12.79 -40.21 -1.07
C ASP A 219 -12.83 -40.54 0.43
N ALA A 220 -13.15 -39.56 1.29
CA ALA A 220 -13.34 -39.79 2.71
C ALA A 220 -14.49 -40.79 2.99
N ALA A 221 -15.61 -40.66 2.26
CA ALA A 221 -16.73 -41.59 2.36
C ALA A 221 -16.35 -43.01 1.87
N ALA A 222 -15.61 -43.11 0.76
CA ALA A 222 -15.14 -44.39 0.24
C ALA A 222 -14.16 -45.10 1.18
N ALA A 223 -13.22 -44.35 1.78
CA ALA A 223 -12.28 -44.88 2.75
C ALA A 223 -12.97 -45.33 4.05
N GLN A 224 -13.95 -44.57 4.53
CA GLN A 224 -14.77 -44.96 5.69
C GLN A 224 -15.54 -46.27 5.41
N ALA A 225 -16.16 -46.40 4.23
CA ALA A 225 -16.88 -47.61 3.85
C ALA A 225 -15.96 -48.86 3.77
N ARG A 226 -14.72 -48.69 3.29
CA ARG A 226 -13.71 -49.77 3.29
C ARG A 226 -13.34 -50.20 4.71
N PHE A 227 -13.16 -49.25 5.62
CA PHE A 227 -12.90 -49.54 7.03
C PHE A 227 -14.07 -50.29 7.67
N ASP A 228 -15.30 -49.82 7.48
CA ASP A 228 -16.51 -50.43 8.05
C ASP A 228 -16.71 -51.87 7.54
N ALA A 229 -16.44 -52.12 6.25
CA ALA A 229 -16.49 -53.47 5.68
C ALA A 229 -15.45 -54.43 6.29
N LEU A 230 -14.23 -53.96 6.56
CA LEU A 230 -13.19 -54.75 7.22
C LEU A 230 -13.43 -54.93 8.72
N ASP A 231 -14.14 -54.00 9.36
CA ASP A 231 -14.48 -54.08 10.77
C ASP A 231 -15.67 -55.01 11.05
N ALA A 232 -16.57 -55.18 10.07
CA ALA A 232 -17.70 -56.11 10.14
C ALA A 232 -17.30 -57.61 10.12
N ILE A 233 -16.06 -57.95 9.77
CA ILE A 233 -15.56 -59.33 9.74
C ILE A 233 -15.34 -59.83 11.17
N SER A 234 -16.00 -60.91 11.57
CA SER A 234 -15.95 -61.45 12.94
C SER A 234 -14.66 -62.22 13.26
N ASP A 235 -14.19 -63.07 12.34
CA ASP A 235 -12.93 -63.83 12.47
C ASP A 235 -11.91 -63.30 11.46
N ARG A 236 -10.98 -62.46 11.92
CA ARG A 236 -10.00 -61.76 11.08
C ARG A 236 -8.65 -62.46 11.08
N THR A 237 -8.10 -62.69 9.90
CA THR A 237 -6.70 -63.10 9.72
C THR A 237 -5.72 -61.99 10.12
N ALA A 238 -4.44 -62.33 10.33
CA ALA A 238 -3.41 -61.35 10.64
C ALA A 238 -3.25 -60.28 9.53
N GLU A 239 -3.40 -60.69 8.26
CA GLU A 239 -3.36 -59.79 7.11
C GLU A 239 -4.54 -58.82 7.08
N GLN A 240 -5.77 -59.30 7.32
CA GLN A 240 -6.97 -58.47 7.41
C GLN A 240 -6.89 -57.48 8.59
N ASN A 241 -6.21 -57.85 9.68
CA ASN A 241 -5.97 -56.93 10.79
C ASN A 241 -5.01 -55.79 10.43
N THR A 242 -4.01 -56.03 9.58
CA THR A 242 -3.12 -54.99 9.05
C THR A 242 -3.90 -54.07 8.10
N GLN A 243 -4.62 -54.64 7.12
CA GLN A 243 -5.45 -53.87 6.19
C GLN A 243 -6.48 -52.99 6.90
N ARG A 244 -7.09 -53.48 7.99
CA ARG A 244 -8.00 -52.68 8.82
C ARG A 244 -7.29 -51.50 9.48
N ARG A 245 -6.07 -51.69 9.98
CA ARG A 245 -5.29 -50.61 10.61
C ARG A 245 -4.96 -49.53 9.60
N ASP A 246 -4.54 -49.92 8.41
CA ASP A 246 -4.19 -49.01 7.32
C ASP A 246 -5.42 -48.25 6.82
N ALA A 247 -6.54 -48.96 6.60
CA ALA A 247 -7.82 -48.35 6.25
C ALA A 247 -8.33 -47.39 7.35
N ARG A 248 -8.08 -47.69 8.62
CA ARG A 248 -8.43 -46.81 9.75
C ARG A 248 -7.57 -45.54 9.80
N SER A 249 -6.27 -45.62 9.47
CA SER A 249 -5.45 -44.42 9.32
C SER A 249 -5.91 -43.59 8.14
N GLU A 250 -6.07 -44.22 6.97
CA GLU A 250 -6.50 -43.55 5.74
C GLU A 250 -7.85 -42.83 5.89
N ALA A 251 -8.85 -43.50 6.46
CA ALA A 251 -10.17 -42.89 6.73
C ALA A 251 -10.08 -41.71 7.70
N ARG A 252 -9.21 -41.76 8.71
CA ARG A 252 -9.01 -40.65 9.64
C ARG A 252 -8.32 -39.46 8.97
N ASP A 253 -7.32 -39.73 8.14
CA ASP A 253 -6.56 -38.68 7.47
C ASP A 253 -7.40 -37.96 6.41
N LEU A 254 -8.19 -38.71 5.62
CA LEU A 254 -9.11 -38.13 4.63
C LEU A 254 -10.27 -37.37 5.28
N ARG A 255 -10.76 -37.84 6.43
CA ARG A 255 -11.79 -37.11 7.19
C ARG A 255 -11.26 -35.78 7.72
N ARG A 256 -10.05 -35.75 8.29
CA ARG A 256 -9.40 -34.50 8.69
C ARG A 256 -9.20 -33.55 7.51
N ALA A 257 -8.77 -34.08 6.36
CA ALA A 257 -8.64 -33.28 5.14
C ALA A 257 -9.99 -32.68 4.70
N SER A 258 -11.09 -33.45 4.76
CA SER A 258 -12.42 -32.94 4.44
C SER A 258 -12.87 -31.81 5.38
N GLU A 259 -12.66 -31.99 6.69
CA GLU A 259 -13.01 -30.98 7.71
C GLU A 259 -12.22 -29.68 7.51
N GLN A 260 -10.94 -29.77 7.13
CA GLN A 260 -10.10 -28.59 6.84
C GLN A 260 -10.56 -27.83 5.59
N VAL A 261 -10.98 -28.53 4.54
CA VAL A 261 -11.51 -27.90 3.31
C VAL A 261 -12.83 -27.20 3.60
N ASP A 262 -13.70 -27.80 4.41
CA ASP A 262 -14.98 -27.22 4.81
C ASP A 262 -14.78 -25.98 5.72
N GLU A 263 -13.87 -26.06 6.69
CA GLU A 263 -13.49 -24.91 7.54
C GLU A 263 -12.94 -23.75 6.69
N TYR A 264 -12.12 -24.06 5.68
CA TYR A 264 -11.59 -23.06 4.77
C TYR A 264 -12.66 -22.42 3.88
N ALA A 265 -13.63 -23.22 3.40
CA ALA A 265 -14.71 -22.76 2.54
C ALA A 265 -15.66 -21.76 3.25
N LEU A 266 -15.77 -21.84 4.57
CA LEU A 266 -16.59 -20.94 5.39
C LEU A 266 -15.96 -19.55 5.60
N ILE A 267 -14.66 -19.38 5.34
CA ILE A 267 -13.96 -18.11 5.53
C ILE A 267 -14.30 -17.15 4.38
N SER A 268 -14.84 -15.97 4.70
CA SER A 268 -15.20 -14.97 3.70
C SER A 268 -13.98 -14.43 2.94
N THR A 269 -14.17 -14.02 1.69
CA THR A 269 -13.10 -13.43 0.85
C THR A 269 -12.54 -12.14 1.45
N ARG A 270 -13.38 -11.40 2.20
CA ARG A 270 -12.98 -10.22 2.96
C ARG A 270 -12.06 -10.58 4.12
N ASP A 271 -12.42 -11.59 4.93
CA ASP A 271 -11.59 -12.01 6.06
C ASP A 271 -10.22 -12.54 5.59
N ARG A 272 -10.19 -13.24 4.43
CA ARG A 272 -8.95 -13.66 3.77
C ARG A 272 -8.07 -12.46 3.34
N PHE A 273 -8.70 -11.38 2.88
CA PHE A 273 -8.03 -10.17 2.42
C PHE A 273 -7.53 -9.31 3.59
N ASP A 274 -8.36 -9.12 4.62
CA ASP A 274 -8.04 -8.35 5.82
C ASP A 274 -6.86 -8.99 6.58
N CYS A 275 -6.80 -10.32 6.64
CA CYS A 275 -5.66 -11.10 7.13
C CYS A 275 -4.33 -10.83 6.42
N PHE A 276 -4.35 -10.50 5.13
CA PHE A 276 -3.15 -10.32 4.31
C PHE A 276 -2.69 -8.86 4.28
N PHE A 277 -3.60 -7.89 4.44
CA PHE A 277 -3.32 -6.48 4.13
C PHE A 277 -3.46 -5.48 5.28
N ILE A 278 -4.19 -5.76 6.38
CA ILE A 278 -4.58 -4.71 7.33
C ILE A 278 -4.20 -5.10 8.76
N ASP A 279 -3.10 -4.55 9.29
CA ASP A 279 -2.96 -4.51 10.76
C ASP A 279 -2.10 -3.36 11.33
N ASP A 280 -2.20 -2.18 10.72
CA ASP A 280 -1.33 -1.04 11.05
C ASP A 280 -2.02 0.16 11.71
N PHE A 281 -3.14 -0.01 12.44
CA PHE A 281 -3.84 0.91 13.42
C PHE A 281 -3.89 0.64 14.96
N PRO A 282 -3.33 1.36 15.96
CA PRO A 282 -3.63 1.11 17.38
C PRO A 282 -5.08 1.46 17.75
N THR A 283 -5.66 0.72 18.69
CA THR A 283 -7.00 0.95 19.23
C THR A 283 -6.99 1.49 20.65
N LEU A 284 -7.53 2.69 20.83
CA LEU A 284 -7.76 3.32 22.14
C LEU A 284 -9.21 3.16 22.65
N ALA A 285 -10.10 2.57 21.85
CA ALA A 285 -11.50 2.30 22.22
C ALA A 285 -11.82 0.82 21.95
N ARG A 286 -12.38 0.14 22.96
CA ARG A 286 -13.05 -1.16 22.80
C ARG A 286 -14.52 -0.86 22.54
N LEU A 287 -15.00 -1.22 21.35
CA LEU A 287 -16.41 -1.05 20.96
C LEU A 287 -17.01 -2.43 20.79
N ASP A 288 -18.29 -2.57 21.12
CA ASP A 288 -19.04 -3.77 20.79
C ASP A 288 -19.19 -3.85 19.25
N PRO A 289 -19.11 -5.06 18.66
CA PRO A 289 -19.35 -5.24 17.23
C PRO A 289 -20.72 -4.69 16.84
N PRO A 290 -20.83 -3.85 15.79
CA PRO A 290 -22.12 -3.50 15.23
C PRO A 290 -22.76 -4.74 14.58
N GLU A 291 -24.07 -4.70 14.36
CA GLU A 291 -24.75 -5.75 13.58
C GLU A 291 -24.21 -5.72 12.14
N ASP A 292 -23.75 -6.86 11.62
CA ASP A 292 -23.28 -7.00 10.23
C ASP A 292 -24.50 -7.04 9.30
N VAL A 293 -24.96 -5.85 8.92
CA VAL A 293 -26.15 -5.64 8.07
C VAL A 293 -25.71 -5.37 6.63
N THR A 294 -26.06 -6.28 5.74
CA THR A 294 -25.85 -6.09 4.29
C THR A 294 -27.18 -5.79 3.60
N TYR A 295 -27.21 -4.78 2.74
CA TYR A 295 -28.43 -4.41 2.01
C TYR A 295 -28.40 -4.99 0.60
N ARG A 296 -29.45 -5.73 0.21
CA ARG A 296 -29.63 -6.23 -1.15
C ARG A 296 -30.94 -5.74 -1.73
N ARG A 297 -30.89 -5.30 -2.99
CA ARG A 297 -32.10 -4.99 -3.76
C ARG A 297 -32.62 -6.29 -4.39
N ILE A 298 -33.84 -6.68 -4.06
CA ILE A 298 -34.55 -7.77 -4.71
C ILE A 298 -35.59 -7.13 -5.63
N THR A 299 -35.64 -7.60 -6.88
CA THR A 299 -36.66 -7.18 -7.83
C THR A 299 -37.65 -8.33 -7.93
N ASP A 300 -38.90 -8.06 -7.59
CA ASP A 300 -39.98 -9.04 -7.68
C ASP A 300 -40.31 -9.32 -9.17
N GLU A 301 -41.00 -10.44 -9.45
CA GLU A 301 -41.40 -10.80 -10.83
C GLU A 301 -42.28 -9.72 -11.48
N ASP A 302 -42.96 -8.90 -10.68
CA ASP A 302 -43.78 -7.76 -11.10
C ASP A 302 -42.96 -6.47 -11.38
N GLY A 303 -41.63 -6.50 -11.29
CA GLY A 303 -40.74 -5.38 -11.59
C GLY A 303 -40.63 -4.32 -10.47
N ASN A 304 -41.29 -4.54 -9.33
CA ASN A 304 -41.13 -3.73 -8.14
C ASN A 304 -39.84 -4.12 -7.41
N SER A 305 -39.07 -3.12 -7.00
CA SER A 305 -37.78 -3.35 -6.36
C SER A 305 -37.78 -2.89 -4.91
N GLU A 306 -37.46 -3.78 -3.99
CA GLU A 306 -37.39 -3.50 -2.56
C GLU A 306 -35.96 -3.73 -2.05
N VAL A 307 -35.54 -2.91 -1.08
CA VAL A 307 -34.23 -3.04 -0.44
C VAL A 307 -34.42 -3.79 0.87
N ILE A 308 -33.87 -4.99 0.94
CA ILE A 308 -33.97 -5.86 2.12
C ILE A 308 -32.62 -5.85 2.85
N ALA A 309 -32.69 -5.73 4.17
CA ALA A 309 -31.55 -5.88 5.06
C ALA A 309 -31.36 -7.37 5.40
N ASP A 310 -30.19 -7.91 5.10
CA ASP A 310 -29.75 -9.23 5.49
C ASP A 310 -28.78 -9.08 6.68
N ILE A 311 -29.23 -9.52 7.85
CA ILE A 311 -28.50 -9.40 9.12
C ILE A 311 -27.77 -10.72 9.33
N LYS A 312 -26.44 -10.70 9.27
CA LYS A 312 -25.64 -11.88 9.57
C LYS A 312 -25.50 -12.05 11.08
N GLU A 313 -25.54 -13.29 11.54
CA GLU A 313 -25.27 -13.59 12.94
C GLU A 313 -23.83 -13.23 13.30
N PRO A 314 -23.61 -12.51 14.43
CA PRO A 314 -22.28 -12.09 14.82
C PRO A 314 -21.44 -13.32 15.21
N ILE A 315 -20.19 -13.35 14.75
CA ILE A 315 -19.23 -14.37 15.20
C ILE A 315 -18.93 -14.13 16.68
N GLU A 316 -19.29 -15.09 17.53
CA GLU A 316 -19.15 -14.99 18.98
C GLU A 316 -17.67 -14.74 19.37
N GLY A 317 -17.42 -13.67 20.12
CA GLY A 317 -16.08 -13.31 20.61
C GLY A 317 -15.22 -12.40 19.71
N ARG A 318 -15.73 -11.95 18.55
CA ARG A 318 -15.06 -10.97 17.68
C ARG A 318 -14.94 -9.61 18.38
N LYS A 319 -13.72 -9.11 18.58
CA LYS A 319 -13.46 -7.78 19.16
C LYS A 319 -13.25 -6.77 18.05
N VAL A 320 -13.96 -5.65 18.10
CA VAL A 320 -13.93 -4.64 17.04
C VAL A 320 -13.08 -3.45 17.47
N THR A 321 -12.17 -3.08 16.58
CA THR A 321 -11.31 -1.91 16.69
C THR A 321 -12.04 -0.65 16.24
N LEU A 322 -11.67 0.55 16.70
CA LEU A 322 -12.26 1.80 16.17
C LEU A 322 -12.16 1.89 14.63
N PHE A 323 -11.07 1.36 14.05
CA PHE A 323 -10.87 1.30 12.61
C PHE A 323 -11.74 0.26 11.92
N THR A 324 -11.93 -0.93 12.50
CA THR A 324 -12.85 -1.93 11.93
C THR A 324 -14.30 -1.51 12.12
N TYR A 325 -14.64 -0.87 13.23
CA TYR A 325 -15.94 -0.27 13.46
C TYR A 325 -16.25 0.82 12.43
N SER A 326 -15.29 1.72 12.16
CA SER A 326 -15.47 2.74 11.14
C SER A 326 -15.49 2.15 9.73
N ALA A 327 -14.65 1.17 9.42
CA ALA A 327 -14.65 0.47 8.14
C ALA A 327 -15.98 -0.26 7.90
N GLU A 328 -16.50 -0.97 8.89
CA GLU A 328 -17.79 -1.66 8.84
C GLU A 328 -18.94 -0.67 8.70
N SER A 329 -18.91 0.44 9.45
CA SER A 329 -19.88 1.53 9.26
C SER A 329 -19.84 2.11 7.85
N ILE A 330 -18.65 2.24 7.26
CA ILE A 330 -18.46 2.69 5.88
C ILE A 330 -19.04 1.64 4.91
N ASP A 331 -18.74 0.36 5.09
CA ASP A 331 -19.23 -0.72 4.22
C ASP A 331 -20.77 -0.82 4.26
N ILE A 332 -21.37 -0.77 5.45
CA ILE A 332 -22.83 -0.74 5.65
C ILE A 332 -23.42 0.47 4.91
N SER A 333 -22.79 1.65 5.05
CA SER A 333 -23.23 2.87 4.38
C SER A 333 -23.11 2.78 2.85
N ILE A 334 -22.02 2.20 2.33
CA ILE A 334 -21.82 1.97 0.89
C ILE A 334 -22.90 1.02 0.36
N ASN A 335 -23.16 -0.09 1.06
CA ASN A 335 -24.17 -1.06 0.66
C ASN A 335 -25.57 -0.45 0.64
N LEU A 336 -25.91 0.34 1.68
CA LEU A 336 -27.19 1.05 1.73
C LEU A 336 -27.33 2.05 0.59
N LEU A 337 -26.30 2.87 0.34
CA LEU A 337 -26.29 3.86 -0.75
C LEU A 337 -26.40 3.18 -2.11
N ARG A 338 -25.65 2.10 -2.33
CA ARG A 338 -25.69 1.34 -3.58
C ARG A 338 -27.06 0.70 -3.80
N ALA A 339 -27.66 0.12 -2.77
CA ALA A 339 -29.00 -0.48 -2.88
C ALA A 339 -30.09 0.58 -3.13
N SER A 340 -30.01 1.72 -2.43
CA SER A 340 -31.00 2.81 -2.52
C SER A 340 -30.93 3.57 -3.85
N TYR A 341 -29.72 3.80 -4.37
CA TYR A 341 -29.49 4.60 -5.58
C TYR A 341 -28.96 3.77 -6.76
N ALA A 342 -29.21 2.46 -6.76
CA ALA A 342 -28.72 1.52 -7.79
C ALA A 342 -28.99 2.01 -9.21
N SER A 343 -30.21 2.51 -9.49
CA SER A 343 -30.57 3.01 -10.82
C SER A 343 -29.70 4.20 -11.28
N ALA A 344 -29.34 5.10 -10.38
CA ALA A 344 -28.49 6.25 -10.69
C ALA A 344 -27.04 5.81 -10.96
N PHE A 345 -26.51 4.91 -10.13
CA PHE A 345 -25.17 4.35 -10.31
C PHE A 345 -25.06 3.50 -11.59
N ASP A 346 -26.07 2.69 -11.89
CA ASP A 346 -26.15 1.88 -13.10
C ASP A 346 -26.24 2.77 -14.35
N ALA A 347 -27.08 3.81 -14.31
CA ALA A 347 -27.18 4.78 -15.41
C ALA A 347 -25.84 5.48 -15.66
N MET A 348 -25.16 5.96 -14.61
CA MET A 348 -23.85 6.59 -14.73
C MET A 348 -22.79 5.61 -15.27
N THR A 349 -22.77 4.38 -14.76
CA THR A 349 -21.86 3.32 -15.24
C THR A 349 -22.09 3.03 -16.71
N ASN A 350 -23.34 2.95 -17.14
CA ASN A 350 -23.71 2.69 -18.53
C ASN A 350 -23.29 3.85 -19.44
N VAL A 351 -23.47 5.11 -19.01
CA VAL A 351 -23.01 6.28 -19.78
C VAL A 351 -21.49 6.27 -19.94
N LEU A 352 -20.74 6.06 -18.87
CA LEU A 352 -19.27 6.00 -18.90
C LEU A 352 -18.78 4.83 -19.77
N ARG A 353 -19.36 3.64 -19.58
CA ARG A 353 -19.03 2.43 -20.34
C ARG A 353 -19.31 2.62 -21.83
N GLN A 354 -20.49 3.11 -22.18
CA GLN A 354 -20.83 3.35 -23.59
C GLN A 354 -19.94 4.40 -24.22
N SER A 355 -19.61 5.47 -23.48
CA SER A 355 -18.68 6.50 -23.97
C SER A 355 -17.30 5.91 -24.26
N LEU A 356 -16.77 5.09 -23.34
CA LEU A 356 -15.50 4.42 -23.50
C LEU A 356 -15.50 3.45 -24.69
N ILE A 357 -16.48 2.54 -24.77
CA ILE A 357 -16.59 1.58 -25.86
C ILE A 357 -16.71 2.29 -27.21
N ARG A 358 -17.46 3.39 -27.31
CA ARG A 358 -17.58 4.15 -28.56
C ARG A 358 -16.25 4.73 -29.01
N VAL A 359 -15.45 5.27 -28.09
CA VAL A 359 -14.12 5.82 -28.40
C VAL A 359 -13.11 4.72 -28.70
N GLU A 360 -13.12 3.62 -27.93
CA GLU A 360 -12.27 2.45 -28.18
C GLU A 360 -12.55 1.87 -29.58
N VAL A 361 -13.83 1.66 -29.91
CA VAL A 361 -14.25 1.18 -31.23
C VAL A 361 -13.82 2.15 -32.32
N ALA A 362 -13.95 3.48 -32.10
CA ALA A 362 -13.49 4.47 -33.07
C ALA A 362 -11.98 4.39 -33.34
N PHE A 363 -11.14 4.17 -32.32
CA PHE A 363 -9.70 4.02 -32.51
C PHE A 363 -9.28 2.64 -33.03
N MET A 364 -9.98 1.57 -32.64
CA MET A 364 -9.60 0.19 -32.96
C MET A 364 -10.14 -0.29 -34.30
N GLN A 365 -11.37 0.08 -34.67
CA GLN A 365 -11.96 -0.29 -35.96
C GLN A 365 -11.44 0.57 -37.12
N THR A 366 -10.89 1.75 -36.81
CA THR A 366 -10.23 2.57 -37.82
C THR A 366 -8.84 1.99 -38.12
N PRO A 367 -8.48 1.82 -39.40
CA PRO A 367 -7.15 1.36 -39.77
C PRO A 367 -6.04 2.21 -39.12
N TRP A 368 -5.08 1.56 -38.49
CA TRP A 368 -4.03 2.22 -37.72
C TRP A 368 -3.28 3.35 -38.46
N PRO A 369 -3.03 3.30 -39.80
CA PRO A 369 -2.35 4.39 -40.49
C PRO A 369 -3.16 5.69 -40.48
N VAL A 370 -4.50 5.60 -40.49
CA VAL A 370 -5.39 6.77 -40.45
C VAL A 370 -5.32 7.46 -39.10
N VAL A 371 -5.34 6.68 -38.02
CA VAL A 371 -5.23 7.19 -36.65
C VAL A 371 -3.81 7.74 -36.38
N ALA A 372 -2.77 7.07 -36.88
CA ALA A 372 -1.40 7.57 -36.80
C ALA A 372 -1.24 8.90 -37.55
N PHE A 373 -1.80 9.01 -38.76
CA PHE A 373 -1.82 10.25 -39.52
C PHE A 373 -2.55 11.38 -38.78
N LEU A 374 -3.69 11.08 -38.16
CA LEU A 374 -4.43 12.06 -37.35
C LEU A 374 -3.56 12.62 -36.21
N PHE A 375 -2.86 11.77 -35.45
CA PHE A 375 -1.98 12.22 -34.38
C PHE A 375 -0.78 13.03 -34.89
N LEU A 376 -0.19 12.64 -36.01
CA LEU A 376 0.89 13.39 -36.65
C LEU A 376 0.40 14.76 -37.12
N ALA A 377 -0.76 14.83 -37.74
CA ALA A 377 -1.38 16.08 -38.21
C ALA A 377 -1.70 17.02 -37.04
N LEU A 378 -2.30 16.49 -35.96
CA LEU A 378 -2.58 17.25 -34.73
C LEU A 378 -1.29 17.76 -34.07
N SER A 379 -0.28 16.90 -33.93
CA SER A 379 1.00 17.27 -33.34
C SER A 379 1.69 18.37 -34.14
N TRP A 380 1.69 18.27 -35.46
CA TRP A 380 2.27 19.30 -36.32
C TRP A 380 1.49 20.62 -36.18
N ALA A 381 0.15 20.57 -36.23
CA ALA A 381 -0.69 21.76 -36.15
C ALA A 381 -0.48 22.57 -34.85
N PHE A 382 -0.29 21.91 -33.70
CA PHE A 382 -0.19 22.58 -32.40
C PHE A 382 1.23 22.86 -31.91
N THR A 383 2.21 22.03 -32.27
CA THR A 383 3.54 22.06 -31.61
C THR A 383 4.71 22.16 -32.59
N GLY A 384 4.47 21.97 -33.89
CA GLY A 384 5.50 22.05 -34.93
C GLY A 384 6.34 20.79 -35.09
N TRP A 385 7.29 20.84 -36.03
CA TRP A 385 7.98 19.66 -36.59
C TRP A 385 8.78 18.83 -35.57
N GLY A 386 9.40 19.47 -34.58
CA GLY A 386 10.22 18.77 -33.58
C GLY A 386 9.42 17.74 -32.77
N THR A 387 8.22 18.12 -32.31
CA THR A 387 7.32 17.22 -31.57
C THR A 387 6.68 16.18 -32.49
N THR A 388 6.38 16.55 -33.74
CA THR A 388 5.79 15.62 -34.71
C THR A 388 6.70 14.42 -35.00
N VAL A 389 8.01 14.64 -35.13
CA VAL A 389 8.99 13.56 -35.31
C VAL A 389 9.02 12.64 -34.08
N PHE A 390 8.95 13.21 -32.88
CA PHE A 390 8.89 12.43 -31.64
C PHE A 390 7.61 11.58 -31.55
N VAL A 391 6.45 12.17 -31.84
CA VAL A 391 5.16 11.45 -31.88
C VAL A 391 5.19 10.35 -32.94
N GLY A 392 5.71 10.63 -34.12
CA GLY A 392 5.87 9.64 -35.19
C GLY A 392 6.77 8.48 -34.81
N SER A 393 7.90 8.77 -34.17
CA SER A 393 8.81 7.73 -33.65
C SER A 393 8.13 6.87 -32.58
N SER A 394 7.30 7.49 -31.72
CA SER A 394 6.58 6.79 -30.65
C SER A 394 5.47 5.89 -31.22
N LEU A 395 4.72 6.38 -32.22
CA LEU A 395 3.71 5.60 -32.92
C LEU A 395 4.34 4.45 -33.72
N ALA A 396 5.48 4.68 -34.37
CA ALA A 396 6.22 3.63 -35.06
C ALA A 396 6.70 2.55 -34.08
N PHE A 397 7.18 2.93 -32.90
CA PHE A 397 7.52 1.99 -31.83
C PHE A 397 6.30 1.13 -31.44
N LEU A 398 5.15 1.75 -31.16
CA LEU A 398 3.93 1.02 -30.79
C LEU A 398 3.49 0.02 -31.89
N ALA A 399 3.65 0.40 -33.16
CA ALA A 399 3.35 -0.47 -34.29
C ALA A 399 4.33 -1.64 -34.40
N LEU A 400 5.64 -1.39 -34.24
CA LEU A 400 6.68 -2.43 -34.35
C LEU A 400 6.60 -3.50 -33.26
N PHE A 401 6.12 -3.13 -32.07
CA PHE A 401 6.00 -4.03 -30.91
C PHE A 401 4.59 -4.62 -30.75
N GLU A 402 3.68 -4.42 -31.72
CA GLU A 402 2.29 -4.91 -31.67
C GLU A 402 1.51 -4.42 -30.43
N LEU A 403 1.88 -3.26 -29.88
CA LEU A 403 1.25 -2.64 -28.71
C LEU A 403 0.10 -1.70 -29.08
N TRP A 404 -0.25 -1.62 -30.36
CA TRP A 404 -1.21 -0.66 -30.90
C TRP A 404 -2.58 -0.72 -30.20
N GLN A 405 -3.13 -1.94 -30.03
CA GLN A 405 -4.46 -2.12 -29.45
C GLN A 405 -4.53 -1.65 -27.98
N ILE A 406 -3.55 -2.06 -27.17
CA ILE A 406 -3.47 -1.67 -25.75
C ILE A 406 -3.24 -0.15 -25.63
N ALA A 407 -2.42 0.43 -26.52
CA ALA A 407 -2.20 1.87 -26.55
C ALA A 407 -3.47 2.65 -26.91
N MET A 408 -4.26 2.19 -27.87
CA MET A 408 -5.53 2.83 -28.25
C MET A 408 -6.60 2.71 -27.16
N GLN A 409 -6.66 1.58 -26.45
CA GLN A 409 -7.52 1.43 -25.26
C GLN A 409 -7.15 2.43 -24.16
N THR A 410 -5.85 2.57 -23.89
CA THR A 410 -5.34 3.55 -22.93
C THR A 410 -5.68 4.98 -23.36
N MET A 411 -5.51 5.29 -24.64
CA MET A 411 -5.85 6.60 -25.20
C MET A 411 -7.35 6.90 -25.10
N ALA A 412 -8.21 5.91 -25.35
CA ALA A 412 -9.65 6.04 -25.19
C ALA A 412 -10.04 6.36 -23.74
N LEU A 413 -9.44 5.66 -22.78
CA LEU A 413 -9.63 5.92 -21.35
C LEU A 413 -9.21 7.34 -20.98
N VAL A 414 -8.06 7.80 -21.45
CA VAL A 414 -7.56 9.16 -21.21
C VAL A 414 -8.51 10.19 -21.83
N VAL A 415 -8.93 10.03 -23.08
CA VAL A 415 -9.83 10.96 -23.77
C VAL A 415 -11.17 11.10 -23.04
N VAL A 416 -11.78 9.98 -22.65
CA VAL A 416 -13.05 10.00 -21.89
C VAL A 416 -12.85 10.62 -20.52
N SER A 417 -11.78 10.27 -19.81
CA SER A 417 -11.47 10.85 -18.49
C SER A 417 -11.26 12.36 -18.59
N THR A 418 -10.48 12.83 -19.56
CA THR A 418 -10.26 14.26 -19.81
C THR A 418 -11.56 14.98 -20.16
N ALA A 419 -12.41 14.40 -21.01
CA ALA A 419 -13.72 14.98 -21.33
C ALA A 419 -14.58 15.15 -20.08
N VAL A 420 -14.64 14.13 -19.21
CA VAL A 420 -15.37 14.22 -17.93
C VAL A 420 -14.75 15.27 -17.01
N CYS A 421 -13.42 15.33 -16.90
CA CYS A 421 -12.72 16.37 -16.12
C CYS A 421 -13.06 17.78 -16.61
N VAL A 422 -13.11 18.01 -17.92
CA VAL A 422 -13.46 19.33 -18.47
C VAL A 422 -14.93 19.64 -18.21
N LEU A 423 -15.83 18.68 -18.42
CA LEU A 423 -17.27 18.87 -18.23
C LEU A 423 -17.66 19.13 -16.77
N VAL A 424 -16.96 18.52 -15.81
CA VAL A 424 -17.28 18.63 -14.38
C VAL A 424 -16.37 19.61 -13.66
N GLY A 425 -15.07 19.52 -13.88
CA GLY A 425 -14.06 20.33 -13.20
C GLY A 425 -14.11 21.81 -13.61
N LEU A 426 -14.37 22.13 -14.88
CA LEU A 426 -14.42 23.52 -15.34
C LEU A 426 -15.60 24.30 -14.73
N PRO A 427 -16.85 23.77 -14.69
CA PRO A 427 -17.95 24.42 -13.96
C PRO A 427 -17.66 24.59 -12.46
N ILE A 428 -17.10 23.56 -11.80
CA ILE A 428 -16.74 23.63 -10.37
C ILE A 428 -15.69 24.72 -10.15
N GLY A 429 -14.65 24.78 -10.98
CA GLY A 429 -13.61 25.81 -10.91
C GLY A 429 -14.17 27.22 -11.11
N ILE A 430 -15.07 27.42 -12.08
CA ILE A 430 -15.77 28.70 -12.28
C ILE A 430 -16.61 29.06 -11.05
N TRP A 431 -17.30 28.09 -10.44
CA TRP A 431 -18.11 28.31 -9.25
C TRP A 431 -17.27 28.72 -8.03
N MET A 432 -16.15 28.04 -7.81
CA MET A 432 -15.17 28.40 -6.77
C MET A 432 -14.58 29.79 -6.99
N ALA A 433 -14.30 30.18 -8.23
CA ALA A 433 -13.76 31.50 -8.55
C ALA A 433 -14.75 32.63 -8.21
N LYS A 434 -16.06 32.36 -8.29
CA LYS A 434 -17.11 33.37 -8.07
C LYS A 434 -17.66 33.42 -6.64
N ASN A 435 -17.57 32.33 -5.88
CA ASN A 435 -18.16 32.25 -4.54
C ASN A 435 -17.13 31.84 -3.47
N LYS A 436 -16.90 32.74 -2.50
CA LYS A 436 -15.97 32.51 -1.39
C LYS A 436 -16.36 31.31 -0.51
N ILE A 437 -17.64 31.04 -0.33
CA ILE A 437 -18.14 29.88 0.44
C ILE A 437 -17.87 28.59 -0.34
N ALA A 438 -18.18 28.58 -1.65
CA ALA A 438 -17.91 27.44 -2.51
C ALA A 438 -16.42 27.08 -2.52
N ARG A 439 -15.55 28.10 -2.59
CA ARG A 439 -14.11 27.96 -2.51
C ARG A 439 -13.67 27.37 -1.17
N PHE A 440 -14.13 27.93 -0.05
CA PHE A 440 -13.80 27.46 1.30
C PHE A 440 -14.19 25.99 1.54
N ILE A 441 -15.30 25.52 0.95
CA ILE A 441 -15.75 24.12 1.07
C ILE A 441 -14.99 23.20 0.11
N THR A 442 -14.75 23.64 -1.12
CA THR A 442 -14.22 22.76 -2.18
C THR A 442 -12.70 22.63 -2.14
N GLU A 443 -11.96 23.68 -1.75
CA GLU A 443 -10.49 23.63 -1.57
C GLU A 443 -10.03 22.44 -0.70
N PRO A 444 -10.54 22.21 0.53
CA PRO A 444 -10.09 21.09 1.35
C PRO A 444 -10.45 19.72 0.75
N ILE A 445 -11.56 19.61 -0.01
CA ILE A 445 -11.92 18.36 -0.70
C ILE A 445 -10.89 18.06 -1.79
N LEU A 446 -10.52 19.06 -2.58
CA LEU A 446 -9.50 18.93 -3.63
C LEU A 446 -8.11 18.60 -3.05
N ASP A 447 -7.75 19.19 -1.91
CA ASP A 447 -6.50 18.87 -1.20
C ASP A 447 -6.47 17.41 -0.70
N VAL A 448 -7.60 16.90 -0.20
CA VAL A 448 -7.76 15.48 0.15
C VAL A 448 -7.67 14.59 -1.09
N MET A 449 -8.27 15.01 -2.21
CA MET A 449 -8.22 14.29 -3.49
C MET A 449 -6.80 14.19 -4.08
N GLN A 450 -5.87 15.07 -3.69
CA GLN A 450 -4.47 15.05 -4.14
C GLN A 450 -3.55 14.23 -3.22
N THR A 451 -3.92 14.07 -1.95
CA THR A 451 -3.02 13.53 -0.92
C THR A 451 -3.24 12.04 -0.66
N ILE A 452 -4.39 11.47 -1.00
CA ILE A 452 -4.65 10.04 -0.85
C ILE A 452 -4.00 9.27 -2.04
N PRO A 453 -3.33 8.13 -1.80
CA PRO A 453 -2.78 7.29 -2.87
C PRO A 453 -3.83 6.83 -3.88
N SER A 454 -3.43 6.70 -5.15
CA SER A 454 -4.35 6.33 -6.25
C SER A 454 -5.09 5.01 -6.02
N LEU A 455 -4.41 4.02 -5.44
CA LEU A 455 -4.99 2.69 -5.15
C LEU A 455 -6.18 2.79 -4.18
N SER A 456 -6.14 3.72 -3.23
CA SER A 456 -7.20 3.89 -2.25
C SER A 456 -8.50 4.42 -2.86
N TYR A 457 -8.47 5.08 -4.01
CA TYR A 457 -9.70 5.46 -4.75
C TYR A 457 -10.32 4.28 -5.50
N LEU A 458 -9.51 3.28 -5.85
CA LEU A 458 -9.98 2.13 -6.61
C LEU A 458 -10.91 1.25 -5.77
N VAL A 459 -10.61 1.09 -4.47
CA VAL A 459 -11.41 0.27 -3.54
C VAL A 459 -12.89 0.73 -3.47
N PRO A 460 -13.21 1.99 -3.12
CA PRO A 460 -14.59 2.45 -3.11
C PRO A 460 -15.19 2.53 -4.52
N ALA A 461 -14.40 2.88 -5.55
CA ALA A 461 -14.90 2.92 -6.92
C ALA A 461 -15.37 1.53 -7.40
N VAL A 462 -14.62 0.47 -7.10
CA VAL A 462 -15.02 -0.91 -7.41
C VAL A 462 -16.23 -1.33 -6.58
N ALA A 463 -16.33 -0.89 -5.31
CA ALA A 463 -17.50 -1.19 -4.47
C ALA A 463 -18.81 -0.61 -5.03
N PHE A 464 -18.78 0.61 -5.59
CA PHE A 464 -19.97 1.24 -6.22
C PHE A 464 -20.22 0.77 -7.65
N PHE A 465 -19.17 0.63 -8.47
CA PHE A 465 -19.28 0.47 -9.93
C PHE A 465 -18.86 -0.92 -10.45
N GLY A 466 -18.48 -1.83 -9.54
CA GLY A 466 -18.02 -3.18 -9.85
C GLY A 466 -16.61 -3.22 -10.44
N ILE A 467 -16.14 -4.44 -10.76
CA ILE A 467 -14.84 -4.66 -11.40
C ILE A 467 -15.01 -4.45 -12.92
N SER A 468 -14.97 -3.21 -13.38
CA SER A 468 -15.06 -2.90 -14.81
C SER A 468 -14.26 -1.64 -15.18
N GLN A 469 -14.24 -1.27 -16.47
CA GLN A 469 -13.48 -0.10 -16.94
C GLN A 469 -13.93 1.27 -16.38
N PRO A 470 -15.23 1.54 -16.11
CA PRO A 470 -15.68 2.82 -15.53
C PRO A 470 -15.01 3.25 -14.20
N PRO A 471 -14.76 2.36 -13.22
CA PRO A 471 -13.95 2.70 -12.05
C PRO A 471 -12.58 3.31 -12.37
N ALA A 472 -11.90 2.84 -13.43
CA ALA A 472 -10.59 3.36 -13.82
C ALA A 472 -10.68 4.79 -14.38
N VAL A 473 -11.75 5.08 -15.13
CA VAL A 473 -12.06 6.46 -15.59
C VAL A 473 -12.31 7.36 -14.39
N LEU A 474 -13.13 6.93 -13.43
CA LEU A 474 -13.45 7.71 -12.23
C LEU A 474 -12.22 7.98 -11.36
N ALA A 475 -11.37 6.97 -11.14
CA ALA A 475 -10.13 7.13 -10.39
C ALA A 475 -9.20 8.14 -11.09
N THR A 476 -9.11 8.08 -12.43
CA THR A 476 -8.31 9.03 -13.22
C THR A 476 -8.88 10.45 -13.12
N VAL A 477 -10.20 10.61 -13.18
CA VAL A 477 -10.88 11.91 -13.03
C VAL A 477 -10.64 12.51 -11.65
N VAL A 478 -10.82 11.73 -10.58
CA VAL A 478 -10.59 12.17 -9.20
C VAL A 478 -9.15 12.64 -9.01
N PHE A 479 -8.19 11.92 -9.57
CA PHE A 479 -6.78 12.29 -9.47
C PHE A 479 -6.38 13.47 -10.36
N ALA A 480 -7.02 13.64 -11.51
CA ALA A 480 -6.69 14.69 -12.47
C ALA A 480 -7.37 16.03 -12.17
N MET A 481 -8.60 16.02 -11.66
CA MET A 481 -9.42 17.22 -11.44
C MET A 481 -8.80 18.31 -10.54
N PRO A 482 -8.05 17.97 -9.47
CA PRO A 482 -7.46 18.99 -8.61
C PRO A 482 -6.26 19.75 -9.21
N ARG A 483 -5.69 19.24 -10.31
CA ARG A 483 -4.52 19.82 -11.00
C ARG A 483 -4.97 20.77 -12.09
#